data_AF-G1PZI7-F1
#
_entry.id   AF-G1PZI7-F1
#
_cell.length_a   1.000
_cell.length_b   1.000
_cell.length_c   1.000
_cell.angle_alpha   90.00
_cell.angle_beta   90.00
_cell.angle_gamma   90.00
#
_symmetry.space_group_name_H-M   'P 1'
#
loop_
_entity.id
_entity.type
_entity.pdbx_description
1 polymer ?
#
loop_
_entity_poly.entity_id
_entity_poly.type
_entity_poly.pdbx_seq_one_letter_code
_entity_poly.pdbx_strand_id
1 'polypeptide(L)'
;GSYSKPSLSSLPSPVVPSGGNNLTLQCRSDVGYDRFALHKEDATNNHELKGREGWAIFPLGPLSPNHGGTYRCYGSSSSYPNVWSQPSAPLHIEVTGMYRKPSLSAQPGPSVPRGVTVTLQCGSEIWLDTFHLHREGVGLRTPVQAGEGSQGLRQAIFPLGPVSTSHGGTYRCYGSSSSYPNVWSQPSDPLHIKVTG
;
A
#
# COMPACT_ATOMS: atom_id res chain seq x y z
N GLY A 1 31.71 4.91 -11.28
CA GLY A 1 30.82 6.06 -11.05
C GLY A 1 29.49 5.53 -10.56
N SER A 2 29.01 5.96 -9.40
CA SER A 2 27.70 5.56 -8.87
C SER A 2 26.65 6.55 -9.37
N TYR A 3 25.82 6.13 -10.33
CA TYR A 3 24.71 6.96 -10.82
C TYR A 3 23.63 7.02 -9.73
N SER A 4 23.32 8.22 -9.25
CA SER A 4 22.37 8.43 -8.14
C SER A 4 21.00 7.83 -8.47
N LYS A 5 20.42 7.07 -7.53
CA LYS A 5 19.08 6.50 -7.71
C LYS A 5 18.01 7.59 -7.63
N PRO A 6 16.98 7.58 -8.48
CA PRO A 6 15.85 8.47 -8.35
C PRO A 6 14.94 8.05 -7.18
N SER A 7 14.02 8.94 -6.84
CA SER A 7 12.92 8.74 -5.89
C SER A 7 11.61 8.53 -6.65
N LEU A 8 10.78 7.59 -6.19
CA LEU A 8 9.49 7.28 -6.78
C LEU A 8 8.40 7.47 -5.72
N SER A 9 7.31 8.13 -6.10
CA SER A 9 6.17 8.42 -5.23
C SER A 9 4.84 8.30 -5.99
N SER A 10 3.75 8.13 -5.26
CA SER A 10 2.39 8.08 -5.80
C SER A 10 1.56 9.27 -5.35
N LEU A 11 0.65 9.70 -6.22
CA LEU A 11 -0.33 10.76 -5.95
C LEU A 11 -1.73 10.25 -6.33
N PRO A 12 -2.72 10.29 -5.41
CA PRO A 12 -2.64 10.86 -4.05
C PRO A 12 -2.02 9.90 -3.00
N SER A 13 -2.13 8.58 -3.20
CA SER A 13 -1.69 7.57 -2.24
C SER A 13 -1.33 6.25 -2.95
N PRO A 14 -0.53 5.38 -2.32
CA PRO A 14 -0.22 4.05 -2.85
C PRO A 14 -1.40 3.06 -2.77
N VAL A 15 -2.35 3.29 -1.86
CA VAL A 15 -3.59 2.51 -1.76
C VAL A 15 -4.70 3.28 -2.47
N VAL A 16 -5.29 2.69 -3.51
CA VAL A 16 -6.29 3.35 -4.37
C VAL A 16 -7.51 2.44 -4.63
N PRO A 17 -8.71 2.99 -4.81
CA PRO A 17 -9.89 2.21 -5.18
C PRO A 17 -9.92 1.85 -6.67
N SER A 18 -10.35 0.64 -6.98
CA SER A 18 -10.69 0.21 -8.34
C SER A 18 -11.83 1.08 -8.90
N GLY A 19 -11.75 1.42 -10.18
CA GLY A 19 -12.69 2.34 -10.84
C GLY A 19 -12.47 3.82 -10.51
N GLY A 20 -11.43 4.18 -9.75
CA GLY A 20 -11.02 5.56 -9.55
C GLY A 20 -10.45 6.20 -10.83
N ASN A 21 -10.48 7.53 -10.89
CA ASN A 21 -10.23 8.27 -12.13
C ASN A 21 -8.80 8.13 -12.65
N ASN A 22 -7.76 8.35 -11.83
CA ASN A 22 -6.35 8.22 -12.23
C ASN A 22 -5.43 8.07 -11.00
N LEU A 23 -4.36 7.29 -11.12
CA LEU A 23 -3.20 7.28 -10.19
C LEU A 23 -2.01 7.84 -10.93
N THR A 24 -1.26 8.73 -10.30
CA THR A 24 -0.06 9.29 -10.91
C THR A 24 1.17 8.83 -10.13
N LEU A 25 2.16 8.29 -10.84
CA LEU A 25 3.47 8.01 -10.27
C LEU A 25 4.45 9.12 -10.67
N GLN A 26 5.12 9.70 -9.69
CA GLN A 26 6.12 10.74 -9.89
C GLN A 26 7.50 10.19 -9.59
N CYS A 27 8.38 10.28 -10.59
CA CYS A 27 9.78 9.94 -10.45
C CYS A 27 10.65 11.19 -10.49
N ARG A 28 11.54 11.37 -9.52
CA ARG A 28 12.37 12.57 -9.38
C ARG A 28 13.80 12.21 -9.03
N SER A 29 14.76 12.93 -9.59
CA SER A 29 16.16 12.86 -9.22
C SER A 29 16.74 14.24 -8.99
N ASP A 30 17.62 14.36 -8.01
CA ASP A 30 18.42 15.56 -7.78
C ASP A 30 19.58 15.65 -8.78
N VAL A 31 19.87 14.54 -9.48
CA VAL A 31 20.73 14.51 -10.66
C VAL A 31 19.89 14.93 -11.86
N GLY A 32 20.43 15.79 -12.73
CA GLY A 32 19.76 16.32 -13.91
C GLY A 32 19.51 15.29 -15.03
N TYR A 33 18.89 14.16 -14.70
CA TYR A 33 18.36 13.22 -15.67
C TYR A 33 17.21 13.88 -16.44
N ASP A 34 17.20 13.66 -17.75
CA ASP A 34 16.20 14.17 -18.69
C ASP A 34 15.38 13.02 -19.31
N ARG A 35 15.71 11.77 -18.99
CA ARG A 35 14.94 10.57 -19.35
C ARG A 35 14.65 9.75 -18.10
N PHE A 36 13.43 9.24 -18.03
CA PHE A 36 12.99 8.37 -16.94
C PHE A 36 12.26 7.16 -17.49
N ALA A 37 12.46 6.02 -16.84
CA ALA A 37 11.74 4.79 -17.13
C ALA A 37 11.03 4.31 -15.87
N LEU A 38 9.77 3.93 -16.01
CA LEU A 38 8.98 3.27 -14.99
C LEU A 38 8.84 1.79 -15.36
N HIS A 39 9.16 0.93 -14.41
CA HIS A 39 9.07 -0.52 -14.54
C HIS A 39 8.18 -1.07 -13.44
N LYS A 40 7.24 -1.94 -13.81
CA LYS A 40 6.43 -2.74 -12.90
C LYS A 40 7.01 -4.16 -12.88
N GLU A 41 7.37 -4.70 -11.71
CA GLU A 41 8.15 -5.95 -11.60
C GLU A 41 7.54 -7.18 -12.29
N ASP A 42 6.22 -7.24 -12.42
CA ASP A 42 5.48 -8.33 -13.04
C ASP A 42 5.08 -8.03 -14.50
N ALA A 43 5.51 -6.89 -15.05
CA ALA A 43 5.27 -6.51 -16.44
C ALA A 43 6.55 -6.67 -17.28
N THR A 44 6.38 -7.10 -18.54
CA THR A 44 7.49 -7.22 -19.49
C THR A 44 7.88 -5.89 -20.14
N ASN A 45 7.03 -4.87 -20.05
CA ASN A 45 7.21 -3.60 -20.72
C ASN A 45 7.52 -2.49 -19.73
N ASN A 46 8.52 -1.69 -20.09
CA ASN A 46 8.85 -0.45 -19.39
C ASN A 46 8.12 0.72 -20.06
N HIS A 47 7.63 1.65 -19.25
CA HIS A 47 7.11 2.91 -19.74
C HIS A 47 8.23 3.95 -19.67
N GLU A 48 8.75 4.35 -20.83
CA GLU A 48 9.77 5.40 -20.92
C GLU A 48 9.14 6.74 -21.25
N LEU A 49 9.55 7.78 -20.53
CA LEU A 49 9.15 9.16 -20.79
C LEU A 49 10.35 10.09 -20.72
N LYS A 50 10.29 11.18 -21.51
CA LYS A 50 11.20 12.30 -21.32
C LYS A 50 10.78 13.05 -20.06
N GLY A 51 11.73 13.22 -19.15
CA GLY A 51 11.55 14.06 -17.98
C GLY A 51 11.66 15.54 -18.33
N ARG A 52 11.16 16.38 -17.44
CA ARG A 52 11.38 17.82 -17.45
C ARG A 52 12.00 18.19 -16.11
N GLU A 53 13.07 18.99 -16.13
CA GLU A 53 13.65 19.55 -14.90
C GLU A 53 14.02 18.49 -13.82
N GLY A 54 14.52 17.32 -14.22
CA GLY A 54 14.94 16.28 -13.27
C GLY A 54 13.82 15.39 -12.73
N TRP A 55 12.63 15.43 -13.31
CA TRP A 55 11.52 14.56 -12.91
C TRP A 55 10.59 14.18 -14.09
N ALA A 56 9.78 13.14 -13.89
CA ALA A 56 8.78 12.67 -14.84
C ALA A 56 7.50 12.23 -14.13
N ILE A 57 6.38 12.38 -14.84
CA ILE A 57 5.05 11.96 -14.42
C ILE A 57 4.60 10.78 -15.27
N PHE A 58 4.18 9.70 -14.61
CA PHE A 58 3.60 8.52 -15.23
C PHE A 58 2.13 8.41 -14.80
N PRO A 59 1.18 8.90 -15.60
CA PRO A 59 -0.24 8.68 -15.35
C PRO A 59 -0.56 7.21 -15.62
N LEU A 60 -0.98 6.49 -14.58
CA LEU A 60 -1.68 5.23 -14.72
C LEU A 60 -3.15 5.61 -14.93
N GLY A 61 -3.72 5.20 -16.06
CA GLY A 61 -5.05 5.60 -16.52
C GLY A 61 -6.19 5.12 -15.59
N PRO A 62 -7.38 4.81 -16.13
CA PRO A 62 -8.49 4.33 -15.32
C PRO A 62 -8.08 3.13 -14.46
N LEU A 63 -8.32 3.23 -13.14
CA LEU A 63 -7.77 2.25 -12.21
C LEU A 63 -8.45 0.89 -12.34
N SER A 64 -7.66 -0.07 -12.81
CA SER A 64 -7.98 -1.49 -12.84
C SER A 64 -7.08 -2.31 -11.91
N PRO A 65 -7.46 -3.54 -11.56
CA PRO A 65 -6.65 -4.44 -10.71
C PRO A 65 -5.23 -4.68 -11.22
N ASN A 66 -5.01 -4.59 -12.54
CA ASN A 66 -3.71 -4.84 -13.16
C ASN A 66 -2.65 -3.79 -12.78
N HIS A 67 -3.07 -2.63 -12.27
CA HIS A 67 -2.16 -1.61 -11.75
C HIS A 67 -1.63 -1.93 -10.35
N GLY A 68 -2.20 -2.93 -9.66
CA GLY A 68 -1.65 -3.39 -8.38
C GLY A 68 -0.30 -4.07 -8.61
N GLY A 69 0.72 -3.69 -7.84
CA GLY A 69 2.06 -4.25 -7.96
C GLY A 69 3.19 -3.35 -7.47
N THR A 70 4.41 -3.85 -7.63
CA THR A 70 5.63 -3.14 -7.26
C THR A 70 6.19 -2.37 -8.45
N TYR A 71 6.39 -1.07 -8.28
CA TYR A 71 6.97 -0.18 -9.27
C TYR A 71 8.36 0.28 -8.85
N ARG A 72 9.26 0.43 -9.82
CA ARG A 72 10.54 1.13 -9.66
C ARG A 72 10.78 2.07 -10.83
N CYS A 73 11.51 3.14 -10.55
CA CYS A 73 11.91 4.10 -11.55
C CYS A 73 13.43 4.16 -11.71
N TYR A 74 13.85 4.51 -12.93
CA TYR A 74 15.22 4.69 -13.36
C TYR A 74 15.36 6.06 -14.04
N GLY A 75 16.53 6.69 -13.89
CA GLY A 75 16.90 7.90 -14.60
C GLY A 75 18.02 7.65 -15.60
N SER A 76 18.04 8.39 -16.69
CA SER A 76 19.12 8.39 -17.68
C SER A 76 19.34 9.81 -18.22
N SER A 77 20.54 10.04 -18.75
CA SER A 77 20.89 11.26 -19.46
C SER A 77 20.83 11.00 -20.97
N SER A 78 20.27 11.91 -21.75
CA SER A 78 20.25 11.81 -23.22
C SER A 78 21.66 11.71 -23.83
N SER A 79 22.69 12.18 -23.14
CA SER A 79 24.10 12.04 -23.56
C SER A 79 24.61 10.60 -23.47
N TYR A 80 24.01 9.77 -22.62
CA TYR A 80 24.36 8.36 -22.42
C TYR A 80 23.09 7.49 -22.40
N PRO A 81 22.38 7.38 -23.54
CA PRO A 81 21.01 6.87 -23.58
C PRO A 81 20.88 5.37 -23.27
N ASN A 82 22.00 4.64 -23.30
CA ASN A 82 22.08 3.21 -23.00
C ASN A 82 22.48 2.93 -21.53
N VAL A 83 22.67 3.98 -20.73
CA VAL A 83 23.09 3.87 -19.33
C VAL A 83 21.98 4.38 -18.42
N TRP A 84 21.46 3.49 -17.59
CA TRP A 84 20.43 3.80 -16.60
C TRP A 84 21.02 3.85 -15.20
N SER A 85 20.41 4.64 -14.32
CA SER A 85 20.75 4.72 -12.91
C SER A 85 20.48 3.41 -12.17
N GLN A 86 20.91 3.35 -10.90
CA GLN A 86 20.33 2.37 -9.98
C GLN A 86 18.81 2.60 -9.84
N PRO A 87 18.01 1.55 -9.57
CA PRO A 87 16.59 1.68 -9.38
C PRO A 87 16.25 2.47 -8.11
N SER A 88 15.10 3.16 -8.13
CA SER A 88 14.50 3.73 -6.93
C SER A 88 14.18 2.67 -5.86
N ALA A 89 13.86 3.11 -4.65
CA ALA A 89 13.15 2.23 -3.72
C ALA A 89 11.84 1.71 -4.36
N PRO A 90 11.41 0.48 -4.03
CA PRO A 90 10.15 -0.06 -4.53
C PRO A 90 8.97 0.76 -4.01
N LEU A 91 7.99 1.00 -4.89
CA LEU A 91 6.70 1.58 -4.53
C LEU A 91 5.61 0.54 -4.77
N HIS A 92 4.97 0.08 -3.70
CA HIS A 92 3.88 -0.88 -3.76
C HIS A 92 2.56 -0.14 -3.96
N ILE A 93 1.83 -0.51 -5.02
CA ILE A 93 0.51 0.03 -5.33
C ILE A 93 -0.52 -1.05 -5.06
N GLU A 94 -1.52 -0.69 -4.26
CA GLU A 94 -2.57 -1.58 -3.78
C GLU A 94 -3.92 -1.12 -4.35
N VAL A 95 -4.60 -1.99 -5.10
CA VAL A 95 -5.90 -1.69 -5.70
C VAL A 95 -7.00 -2.32 -4.84
N THR A 96 -7.83 -1.48 -4.23
CA THR A 96 -8.90 -1.88 -3.30
C THR A 96 -10.27 -1.94 -3.98
N GLY A 97 -11.25 -2.56 -3.32
CA GLY A 97 -12.64 -2.60 -3.81
C GLY A 97 -13.00 -3.79 -4.69
N MET A 98 -12.10 -4.76 -4.85
CA MET A 98 -12.32 -5.94 -5.71
C MET A 98 -13.07 -7.07 -5.00
N TYR A 99 -13.00 -7.11 -3.67
CA TYR A 99 -13.70 -8.07 -2.82
C TYR A 99 -14.62 -7.37 -1.82
N ARG A 100 -15.59 -8.10 -1.25
CA ARG A 100 -16.49 -7.57 -0.20
C ARG A 100 -15.70 -7.13 1.03
N LYS A 101 -16.17 -6.10 1.71
CA LYS A 101 -15.51 -5.56 2.91
C LYS A 101 -15.42 -6.61 4.03
N PRO A 102 -14.28 -6.71 4.74
CA PRO A 102 -14.17 -7.50 5.95
C PRO A 102 -14.76 -6.75 7.15
N SER A 103 -14.91 -7.46 8.26
CA SER A 103 -15.30 -6.90 9.55
C SER A 103 -14.06 -6.67 10.41
N LEU A 104 -14.02 -5.53 11.11
CA LEU A 104 -12.93 -5.16 12.03
C LEU A 104 -13.48 -4.90 13.43
N SER A 105 -12.93 -5.55 14.44
CA SER A 105 -13.29 -5.39 15.84
C SER A 105 -12.07 -5.26 16.74
N ALA A 106 -12.27 -4.80 17.98
CA ALA A 106 -11.24 -4.70 19.01
C ALA A 106 -11.62 -5.50 20.25
N GLN A 107 -10.66 -6.22 20.82
CA GLN A 107 -10.78 -6.83 22.14
C GLN A 107 -9.78 -6.18 23.12
N PRO A 108 -10.20 -5.86 24.36
CA PRO A 108 -11.54 -6.07 24.94
C PRO A 108 -12.60 -5.09 24.43
N GLY A 109 -12.18 -4.01 23.76
CA GLY A 109 -13.08 -3.03 23.17
C GLY A 109 -12.33 -1.86 22.55
N PRO A 110 -13.04 -0.90 21.94
CA PRO A 110 -12.43 0.24 21.25
C PRO A 110 -11.95 1.35 22.18
N SER A 111 -12.46 1.42 23.43
CA SER A 111 -12.07 2.43 24.40
C SER A 111 -11.47 1.76 25.64
N VAL A 112 -10.17 1.94 25.86
CA VAL A 112 -9.44 1.29 26.96
C VAL A 112 -8.46 2.24 27.66
N PRO A 113 -8.15 2.02 28.94
CA PRO A 113 -7.07 2.73 29.62
C PRO A 113 -5.68 2.45 29.02
N ARG A 114 -4.74 3.38 29.21
CA ARG A 114 -3.31 3.17 28.96
C ARG A 114 -2.80 1.90 29.66
N GLY A 115 -1.92 1.17 28.99
CA GLY A 115 -1.31 -0.06 29.48
C GLY A 115 -2.13 -1.33 29.26
N VAL A 116 -3.41 -1.23 28.86
CA VAL A 116 -4.23 -2.40 28.50
C VAL A 116 -3.79 -2.97 27.16
N THR A 117 -3.65 -4.29 27.09
CA THR A 117 -3.35 -4.97 25.82
C THR A 117 -4.60 -5.02 24.94
N VAL A 118 -4.50 -4.42 23.76
CA VAL A 118 -5.57 -4.48 22.74
C VAL A 118 -5.15 -5.37 21.58
N THR A 119 -6.09 -6.17 21.11
CA THR A 119 -5.97 -6.91 19.84
C THR A 119 -7.07 -6.47 18.90
N LEU A 120 -6.71 -6.22 17.65
CA LEU A 120 -7.68 -5.98 16.59
C LEU A 120 -7.89 -7.28 15.82
N GLN A 121 -9.14 -7.60 15.53
CA GLN A 121 -9.52 -8.80 14.80
C GLN A 121 -10.17 -8.38 13.49
N CYS A 122 -9.61 -8.87 12.40
CA CYS A 122 -10.16 -8.66 11.08
C CYS A 122 -10.58 -9.99 10.48
N GLY A 123 -11.83 -10.09 10.04
CA GLY A 123 -12.38 -11.33 9.51
C GLY A 123 -13.21 -11.11 8.26
N SER A 124 -13.28 -12.15 7.42
CA SER A 124 -14.06 -12.15 6.19
C SER A 124 -14.83 -13.45 6.05
N GLU A 125 -16.08 -13.36 5.56
CA GLU A 125 -16.94 -14.50 5.21
C GLU A 125 -16.53 -15.16 3.89
N ILE A 126 -15.83 -14.42 3.02
CA ILE A 126 -15.24 -14.96 1.80
C ILE A 126 -13.80 -15.41 2.05
N TRP A 127 -13.33 -16.37 1.26
CA TRP A 127 -11.99 -16.96 1.34
C TRP A 127 -10.89 -15.95 0.96
N LEU A 128 -10.51 -15.11 1.92
CA LEU A 128 -9.31 -14.28 1.90
C LEU A 128 -8.30 -14.87 2.90
N ASP A 129 -7.04 -14.97 2.50
CA ASP A 129 -5.99 -15.62 3.28
C ASP A 129 -4.98 -14.62 3.87
N THR A 130 -5.01 -13.36 3.43
CA THR A 130 -4.08 -12.32 3.86
C THR A 130 -4.88 -11.08 4.24
N PHE A 131 -4.57 -10.49 5.40
CA PHE A 131 -5.24 -9.29 5.86
C PHE A 131 -4.24 -8.16 6.11
N HIS A 132 -4.68 -6.93 5.82
CA HIS A 132 -3.90 -5.71 5.90
C HIS A 132 -4.59 -4.73 6.84
N LEU A 133 -3.85 -4.22 7.82
CA LEU A 133 -4.36 -3.22 8.75
C LEU A 133 -3.77 -1.85 8.43
N HIS A 134 -4.63 -0.88 8.16
CA HIS A 134 -4.27 0.51 7.92
C HIS A 134 -4.73 1.39 9.08
N ARG A 135 -3.87 2.31 9.50
CA ARG A 135 -4.22 3.37 10.43
C ARG A 135 -4.09 4.73 9.76
N GLU A 136 -5.13 5.54 9.83
CA GLU A 136 -5.11 6.91 9.30
C GLU A 136 -3.96 7.73 9.92
N GLY A 137 -3.19 8.42 9.07
CA GLY A 137 -2.06 9.25 9.47
C GLY A 137 -0.76 8.50 9.80
N VAL A 138 -0.77 7.16 9.84
CA VAL A 138 0.42 6.34 10.09
C VAL A 138 0.74 5.41 8.93
N GLY A 139 -0.29 4.84 8.29
CA GLY A 139 -0.12 3.96 7.14
C GLY A 139 -0.39 2.48 7.45
N LEU A 140 0.15 1.62 6.60
CA LEU A 140 -0.05 0.17 6.65
C LEU A 140 0.86 -0.48 7.70
N ARG A 141 0.31 -1.50 8.38
CA ARG A 141 1.11 -2.45 9.17
C ARG A 141 1.48 -3.65 8.33
N THR A 142 2.42 -4.44 8.85
CA THR A 142 2.78 -5.74 8.26
C THR A 142 1.52 -6.61 8.07
N PRO A 143 1.30 -7.15 6.86
CA PRO A 143 0.19 -8.05 6.60
C PRO A 143 0.25 -9.30 7.46
N VAL A 144 -0.91 -9.85 7.79
CA VAL A 144 -1.04 -11.07 8.61
C VAL A 144 -1.79 -12.13 7.82
N GLN A 145 -1.24 -13.35 7.78
CA GLN A 145 -1.93 -14.50 7.20
C GLN A 145 -3.11 -14.89 8.10
N ALA A 146 -4.23 -15.19 7.46
CA ALA A 146 -5.46 -15.60 8.12
C ALA A 146 -5.27 -16.97 8.76
N GLY A 147 -5.60 -17.06 10.05
CA GLY A 147 -5.83 -18.33 10.72
C GLY A 147 -7.26 -18.82 10.51
N GLU A 148 -7.52 -20.05 10.96
CA GLU A 148 -8.89 -20.50 11.20
C GLU A 148 -9.51 -19.68 12.33
N GLY A 149 -10.65 -19.04 12.04
CA GLY A 149 -11.48 -18.36 13.01
C GLY A 149 -12.64 -19.21 13.49
N SER A 150 -13.41 -18.63 14.41
CA SER A 150 -14.68 -19.23 14.83
C SER A 150 -15.68 -19.25 13.67
N GLN A 151 -16.53 -20.29 13.61
CA GLN A 151 -17.61 -20.42 12.62
C GLN A 151 -17.18 -20.45 11.14
N GLY A 152 -15.95 -20.88 10.84
CA GLY A 152 -15.46 -21.01 9.46
C GLY A 152 -15.03 -19.68 8.82
N LEU A 153 -15.01 -18.59 9.59
CA LEU A 153 -14.47 -17.30 9.16
C LEU A 153 -12.94 -17.37 9.09
N ARG A 154 -12.36 -16.86 8.01
CA ARG A 154 -10.91 -16.59 7.94
C ARG A 154 -10.65 -15.29 8.69
N GLN A 155 -9.77 -15.33 9.70
CA GLN A 155 -9.49 -14.16 10.53
C GLN A 155 -8.01 -13.93 10.76
N ALA A 156 -7.62 -12.67 10.86
CA ALA A 156 -6.29 -12.22 11.26
C ALA A 156 -6.35 -11.42 12.55
N ILE A 157 -5.37 -11.64 13.42
CA ILE A 157 -5.23 -10.96 14.70
C ILE A 157 -4.04 -10.00 14.61
N PHE A 158 -4.30 -8.72 14.86
CA PHE A 158 -3.30 -7.67 14.92
C PHE A 158 -3.12 -7.21 16.37
N PRO A 159 -2.09 -7.69 17.08
CA PRO A 159 -1.79 -7.19 18.41
C PRO A 159 -1.32 -5.74 18.32
N LEU A 160 -1.96 -4.86 19.09
CA LEU A 160 -1.44 -3.52 19.39
C LEU A 160 -0.49 -3.55 20.59
N GLY A 161 -0.60 -4.58 21.44
CA GLY A 161 0.14 -4.67 22.70
C GLY A 161 -0.43 -3.72 23.76
N PRO A 162 0.32 -3.45 24.84
CA PRO A 162 -0.06 -2.48 25.86
C PRO A 162 -0.19 -1.08 25.24
N VAL A 163 -1.42 -0.55 25.18
CA VAL A 163 -1.67 0.68 24.43
C VAL A 163 -1.21 1.93 25.16
N SER A 164 -0.84 2.92 24.38
CA SER A 164 -0.53 4.29 24.81
C SER A 164 -1.31 5.27 23.93
N THR A 165 -1.28 6.57 24.23
CA THR A 165 -1.95 7.60 23.41
C THR A 165 -1.51 7.58 21.95
N SER A 166 -0.28 7.13 21.64
CA SER A 166 0.19 6.98 20.27
C SER A 166 -0.49 5.85 19.50
N HIS A 167 -1.28 4.99 20.14
CA HIS A 167 -2.08 3.94 19.51
C HIS A 167 -3.53 4.37 19.25
N GLY A 168 -3.96 5.55 19.69
CA GLY A 168 -5.31 6.05 19.40
C GLY A 168 -5.48 6.45 17.93
N GLY A 169 -6.68 6.30 17.37
CA GLY A 169 -6.98 6.73 16.01
C GLY A 169 -7.92 5.80 15.27
N THR A 170 -8.11 6.07 13.97
CA THR A 170 -9.02 5.32 13.11
C THR A 170 -8.27 4.22 12.36
N TYR A 171 -8.76 3.00 12.51
CA TYR A 171 -8.25 1.80 11.86
C TYR A 171 -9.24 1.29 10.82
N ARG A 172 -8.70 0.75 9.72
CA ARG A 172 -9.45 -0.01 8.72
C ARG A 172 -8.67 -1.26 8.36
N CYS A 173 -9.40 -2.31 8.02
CA CYS A 173 -8.82 -3.55 7.54
C CYS A 173 -9.25 -3.84 6.10
N TYR A 174 -8.37 -4.53 5.38
CA TYR A 174 -8.58 -5.06 4.05
C TYR A 174 -8.19 -6.54 4.03
N GLY A 175 -8.78 -7.31 3.13
CA GLY A 175 -8.35 -8.68 2.86
C GLY A 175 -7.91 -8.83 1.40
N SER A 176 -6.97 -9.73 1.15
CA SER A 176 -6.49 -10.11 -0.18
C SER A 176 -6.28 -11.62 -0.26
N SER A 177 -6.09 -12.11 -1.48
CA SER A 177 -5.62 -13.48 -1.73
C SER A 177 -4.10 -13.46 -1.91
N SER A 178 -3.41 -14.48 -1.41
CA SER A 178 -1.97 -14.69 -1.63
C SER A 178 -1.60 -14.81 -3.11
N SER A 179 -2.55 -15.23 -3.97
CA SER A 179 -2.37 -15.26 -5.43
C SER A 179 -2.42 -13.88 -6.08
N TYR A 180 -3.08 -12.91 -5.43
CA TYR A 180 -3.23 -11.53 -5.91
C TYR A 180 -2.99 -10.55 -4.75
N PRO A 181 -1.75 -10.46 -4.23
CA PRO A 181 -1.45 -9.74 -3.00
C PRO A 181 -1.70 -8.23 -3.12
N ASN A 182 -1.67 -7.69 -4.35
CA ASN A 182 -1.86 -6.27 -4.63
C ASN A 182 -3.32 -5.87 -4.93
N VAL A 183 -4.25 -6.82 -4.79
CA VAL A 183 -5.67 -6.66 -5.09
C VAL A 183 -6.48 -6.95 -3.84
N TRP A 184 -7.11 -5.92 -3.29
CA TRP A 184 -7.69 -5.93 -1.96
C TRP A 184 -9.20 -5.79 -1.99
N SER A 185 -9.83 -6.18 -0.89
CA SER A 185 -11.23 -5.94 -0.61
C SER A 185 -11.56 -4.44 -0.53
N GLN A 186 -12.85 -4.15 -0.47
CA GLN A 186 -13.31 -2.88 0.11
C GLN A 186 -12.79 -2.74 1.54
N PRO A 187 -12.56 -1.51 2.02
CA PRO A 187 -12.21 -1.27 3.41
C PRO A 187 -13.33 -1.74 4.35
N SER A 188 -12.94 -2.28 5.52
CA SER A 188 -13.87 -2.44 6.64
C SER A 188 -14.49 -1.10 7.06
N ASP A 189 -15.56 -1.17 7.84
CA ASP A 189 -16.03 0.01 8.56
C ASP A 189 -14.91 0.54 9.48
N PRO A 190 -14.81 1.87 9.66
CA PRO A 190 -13.76 2.47 10.46
C PRO A 190 -13.94 2.12 11.93
N LEU A 191 -12.86 1.65 12.57
CA LEU A 191 -12.81 1.37 13.99
C LEU A 191 -11.96 2.42 14.70
N HIS A 192 -12.57 3.23 15.57
CA HIS A 192 -11.88 4.27 16.32
C HIS A 192 -11.41 3.76 17.67
N ILE A 193 -10.09 3.69 17.87
CA ILE A 193 -9.47 3.31 19.14
C ILE A 193 -9.22 4.56 19.97
N LYS A 194 -9.80 4.61 21.17
CA LYS A 194 -9.60 5.68 22.15
C LYS A 194 -8.83 5.13 23.34
N VAL A 195 -7.68 5.74 23.63
CA VAL A 195 -6.88 5.41 24.81
C VAL A 195 -7.13 6.47 25.88
N THR A 196 -7.65 6.05 27.03
CA THR A 196 -7.92 6.93 28.18
C THR A 196 -6.77 6.87 29.18
N GLY A 197 -6.46 7.99 29.84
CA GLY A 197 -5.40 8.09 30.86
C GLY A 197 -4.37 9.15 30.56
#